data_AF-A0A7C7C4V9-F1
#
_entry.id   AF-A0A7C7C4V9-F1
#
_cell.length_a   1.000
_cell.length_b   1.000
_cell.length_c   1.000
_cell.angle_alpha   90.00
_cell.angle_beta   90.00
_cell.angle_gamma   90.00
#
_symmetry.space_group_name_H-M   'P 1'
#
loop_
_entity.id
_entity.type
_entity.pdbx_description
1 polymer ?
#
loop_
_entity_poly.entity_id
_entity_poly.type
_entity_poly.pdbx_seq_one_letter_code
_entity_poly.pdbx_strand_id
1 'polypeptide(L)' 'MGIKERIQAATSEKEVDTLLQQGKCLTDAPEVTKRRWQRVAKETLSRINKDKNNAKKEKK' A
#
# COMPACT_ATOMS: atom_id res chain seq x y z
N MET A 1 10.88 -5.94 -9.74
CA MET A 1 10.15 -5.41 -8.57
C MET A 1 8.86 -6.18 -8.38
N GLY A 2 8.74 -6.87 -7.25
CA GLY A 2 7.49 -7.55 -6.87
C GLY A 2 6.42 -6.57 -6.40
N ILE A 3 5.17 -7.03 -6.30
CA ILE A 3 4.03 -6.22 -5.82
C ILE A 3 4.31 -5.62 -4.43
N LYS A 4 5.03 -6.34 -3.56
CA LYS A 4 5.44 -5.84 -2.24
C LYS A 4 6.24 -4.54 -2.32
N GLU A 5 7.26 -4.49 -3.18
CA GLU A 5 8.13 -3.32 -3.33
C GLU A 5 7.34 -2.15 -3.93
N ARG A 6 6.47 -2.43 -4.89
CA ARG A 6 5.59 -1.41 -5.49
C ARG A 6 4.61 -0.84 -4.46
N ILE A 7 4.05 -1.67 -3.58
CA ILE A 7 3.16 -1.21 -2.50
C ILE A 7 3.93 -0.34 -1.50
N GLN A 8 5.17 -0.69 -1.15
CA GLN A 8 6.00 0.14 -0.25
C GLN A 8 6.43 1.46 -0.87
N ALA A 9 6.65 1.49 -2.18
CA ALA A 9 6.99 2.70 -2.92
C ALA A 9 5.77 3.57 -3.26
N ALA A 10 4.56 3.06 -3.06
CA ALA A 10 3.34 3.79 -3.36
C ALA A 10 3.23 5.03 -2.45
N THR A 11 2.90 6.16 -3.05
CA THR A 11 2.73 7.44 -2.34
C THR A 11 1.26 7.78 -2.13
N SER A 12 0.37 7.03 -2.78
CA SER A 12 -1.06 7.29 -2.80
C SER A 12 -1.89 6.06 -2.48
N GLU A 13 -3.01 6.28 -1.81
CA GLU A 13 -3.93 5.21 -1.40
C GLU A 13 -4.52 4.51 -2.63
N LYS A 14 -4.76 5.26 -3.72
CA LYS A 14 -5.22 4.70 -5.01
C LYS A 14 -4.19 3.78 -5.66
N GLU A 15 -2.89 4.10 -5.55
CA GLU A 15 -1.83 3.23 -6.07
C GLU A 15 -1.76 1.93 -5.27
N VAL A 16 -1.80 2.01 -3.94
CA VAL A 16 -1.80 0.84 -3.05
C VAL A 16 -3.00 -0.07 -3.38
N ASP A 17 -4.19 0.50 -3.55
CA ASP A 17 -5.40 -0.25 -3.88
C ASP A 17 -5.30 -0.92 -5.26
N THR A 18 -4.83 -0.18 -6.28
CA THR A 18 -4.63 -0.72 -7.63
C THR A 18 -3.62 -1.86 -7.63
N LEU A 19 -2.53 -1.76 -6.87
CA LEU A 19 -1.50 -2.79 -6.74
C LEU A 19 -2.02 -4.03 -5.99
N LEU A 20 -2.85 -3.84 -4.96
CA LEU A 20 -3.54 -4.95 -4.28
C LEU A 20 -4.54 -5.63 -5.21
N GLN A 21 -5.25 -4.87 -6.03
CA GLN A 21 -6.22 -5.37 -7.00
C GLN A 21 -5.51 -6.14 -8.12
N GLN A 22 -4.40 -5.62 -8.65
CA GLN A 22 -3.51 -6.35 -9.57
C GLN A 22 -2.95 -7.63 -8.92
N GLY A 23 -2.57 -7.58 -7.65
CA GLY A 23 -2.14 -8.76 -6.88
C GLY A 23 -3.25 -9.79 -6.66
N LYS A 24 -4.50 -9.35 -6.50
CA LYS A 24 -5.68 -10.23 -6.46
C LYS A 24 -6.01 -10.82 -7.83
N CYS A 25 -5.83 -10.06 -8.90
CA CYS A 25 -6.06 -10.46 -10.29
C CYS A 25 -4.95 -11.39 -10.83
N LEU A 26 -3.79 -11.43 -10.16
CA LEU A 26 -2.82 -12.52 -10.29
C LEU A 26 -3.36 -13.71 -9.47
N THR A 27 -4.35 -14.37 -10.06
CA THR A 27 -5.32 -15.32 -9.49
C THR A 27 -4.72 -16.66 -9.03
N ASP A 28 -3.56 -16.66 -8.37
CA ASP A 28 -2.99 -17.89 -7.78
C ASP A 28 -2.04 -17.63 -6.59
N ALA A 29 -1.96 -16.38 -6.12
CA ALA A 29 -1.13 -16.10 -4.95
C ALA A 29 -1.71 -16.80 -3.70
N PRO A 30 -0.91 -17.58 -2.95
CA PRO A 30 -1.37 -18.26 -1.74
C PRO A 30 -1.87 -17.23 -0.71
N GLU A 31 -2.83 -17.63 0.12
CA GLU A 31 -3.44 -16.74 1.13
C GLU A 31 -2.41 -16.04 2.03
N VAL A 32 -1.30 -16.73 2.33
CA VAL A 32 -0.19 -16.19 3.11
C VAL A 32 0.43 -14.96 2.43
N THR A 33 0.59 -15.00 1.11
CA THR A 33 1.10 -13.88 0.31
C THR A 33 0.10 -12.73 0.27
N LYS A 34 -1.20 -13.03 0.11
CA LYS A 34 -2.27 -12.02 0.18
C LYS A 34 -2.29 -11.30 1.53
N ARG A 35 -2.18 -12.03 2.64
CA ARG A 35 -2.09 -11.44 4.00
C ARG A 35 -0.83 -10.58 4.17
N ARG A 36 0.31 -11.01 3.62
CA ARG A 36 1.55 -10.21 3.65
C ARG A 36 1.40 -8.91 2.87
N TRP A 37 0.82 -8.94 1.67
CA TRP A 37 0.56 -7.73 0.89
C TRP A 37 -0.43 -6.81 1.58
N GLN A 38 -1.50 -7.33 2.17
CA GLN A 38 -2.45 -6.52 2.94
C GLN A 38 -1.80 -5.85 4.16
N ARG A 39 -0.91 -6.55 4.88
CA ARG A 39 -0.16 -5.93 5.98
C ARG A 39 0.72 -4.78 5.50
N VAL A 40 1.50 -5.02 4.44
CA VAL A 40 2.39 -4.00 3.87
C VAL A 40 1.60 -2.82 3.32
N ALA A 41 0.47 -3.07 2.67
CA ALA A 41 -0.45 -2.04 2.20
C ALA A 41 -1.00 -1.21 3.36
N LYS A 42 -1.47 -1.84 4.43
CA LYS A 42 -1.99 -1.13 5.61
C LYS A 42 -0.93 -0.27 6.29
N GLU A 43 0.30 -0.77 6.38
CA GLU A 43 1.43 -0.03 6.93
C GLU A 43 1.80 1.18 6.05
N THR A 44 1.83 0.98 4.74
CA THR A 44 2.12 2.04 3.76
C THR A 44 1.02 3.10 3.76
N LEU A 45 -0.25 2.70 3.74
CA LEU A 45 -1.40 3.61 3.87
C LEU A 45 -1.36 4.40 5.18
N SER A 46 -0.93 3.78 6.28
CA SER A 46 -0.79 4.45 7.57
C SER A 46 0.34 5.48 7.55
N ARG A 47 1.48 5.18 6.88
CA ARG A 47 2.54 6.16 6.63
C ARG A 47 2.06 7.30 5.75
N ILE A 48 1.43 7.03 4.62
CA ILE A 48 0.89 8.05 3.69
C ILE A 48 -0.10 8.96 4.41
N ASN A 49 -1.02 8.39 5.20
CA ASN A 49 -1.99 9.19 5.96
C ASN A 49 -1.32 10.03 7.06
N LYS A 50 -0.32 9.50 7.76
CA LYS A 50 0.46 10.28 8.74
C LYS A 50 1.21 11.42 8.06
N ASP A 51 1.84 11.15 6.92
CA ASP A 51 2.60 12.14 6.16
C ASP A 51 1.69 13.26 5.62
N LYS A 52 0.53 12.90 5.04
CA LYS A 52 -0.53 13.86 4.67
C LYS A 52 -0.97 14.73 5.84
N ASN A 53 -1.14 14.14 7.03
CA ASN A 53 -1.62 14.87 8.21
C ASN A 53 -0.52 15.76 8.81
N ASN A 54 0.75 15.34 8.72
CA ASN A 54 1.91 16.14 9.12
C ASN A 54 2.13 17.32 8.17
N ALA A 55 2.08 17.08 6.85
CA ALA A 55 2.16 18.12 5.83
C ALA A 55 1.04 19.17 5.96
N LYS A 56 -0.11 18.79 6.55
CA LYS A 56 -1.21 19.72 6.83
C LYS A 56 -1.01 20.52 8.12
N LYS A 57 -0.24 20.01 9.08
CA LYS A 57 0.06 20.68 10.36
C LYS A 57 1.17 21.71 10.24
N GLU A 58 2.12 21.53 9.35
CA GLU A 58 3.28 22.44 9.20
C GLU A 58 2.95 23.74 8.44
N LYS A 59 1.72 23.88 7.93
CA LYS A 59 1.22 25.11 7.26
C LYS A 59 0.33 26.00 8.13
N LYS A 60 0.27 25.80 9.44
CA LYS A 60 -0.59 26.59 10.34
C LYS A 60 0.19 27.46 11.30
#